data_AF-A0A6N1X083-F1
#
_entry.id   AF-A0A6N1X083-F1
#
_cell.length_a   1.000
_cell.length_b   1.000
_cell.length_c   1.000
_cell.angle_alpha   90.00
_cell.angle_beta   90.00
_cell.angle_gamma   90.00
#
_symmetry.space_group_name_H-M   'P 1'
#
loop_
_entity.id
_entity.type
_entity.pdbx_description
1 polymer ?
#
loop_
_entity_poly.entity_id
_entity_poly.type
_entity_poly.pdbx_seq_one_letter_code
_entity_poly.pdbx_strand_id
1 'polypeptide(L)'
;MNTAVTATRIPPQQAKRAAIAKAKALATEVPAHIGSTPATQFRGDPDIFGRLVEDHDHHRALLAMISATHGHSPERERLFVELVKEIKGHAAAEEQALWSSVMRNPDTTEDARHAVAEHKEMDELMADLAARDMASPGWLRRFATLRDEYLHHIREEEQEQFVAAQEHLSDSDLRYMRAVFERRKKQEKAGATIEKKLRQ
;
A
#
# COMPACT_ATOMS: atom_id res chain seq x y z
N MET A 1 -21.89 0.89 29.08
CA MET A 1 -22.36 0.11 27.92
C MET A 1 -21.88 0.85 26.68
N ASN A 2 -20.82 0.38 26.03
CA ASN A 2 -20.25 1.03 24.85
C ASN A 2 -20.76 0.29 23.62
N THR A 3 -21.87 0.75 23.04
CA THR A 3 -22.38 0.25 21.77
C THR A 3 -21.47 0.76 20.66
N ALA A 4 -20.40 0.03 20.38
CA ALA A 4 -19.64 0.25 19.16
C ALA A 4 -20.55 -0.06 17.98
N VAL A 5 -20.88 0.96 17.19
CA VAL A 5 -21.42 0.77 15.85
C VAL A 5 -20.36 -0.01 15.09
N THR A 6 -20.59 -1.31 14.89
CA THR A 6 -19.76 -2.13 14.01
C THR A 6 -19.89 -1.53 12.61
N ALA A 7 -18.82 -0.93 12.11
CA ALA A 7 -18.78 -0.39 10.75
C ALA A 7 -19.22 -1.49 9.78
N THR A 8 -20.15 -1.18 8.87
CA THR A 8 -20.73 -2.15 7.95
C THR A 8 -19.85 -2.29 6.71
N ARG A 9 -19.69 -3.52 6.21
CA ARG A 9 -19.02 -3.81 4.94
C ARG A 9 -19.66 -2.98 3.82
N ILE A 10 -18.84 -2.36 2.98
CA ILE A 10 -19.29 -1.65 1.79
C ILE A 10 -19.08 -2.50 0.52
N PRO A 11 -19.86 -2.28 -0.55
CA PRO A 11 -19.68 -3.00 -1.81
C PRO A 11 -18.24 -2.88 -2.34
N PRO A 12 -17.59 -3.98 -2.77
CA PRO A 12 -16.18 -3.95 -3.22
C PRO A 12 -15.91 -2.93 -4.34
N GLN A 13 -16.86 -2.79 -5.28
CA GLN A 13 -16.76 -1.81 -6.36
C GLN A 13 -16.81 -0.36 -5.84
N GLN A 14 -17.59 -0.09 -4.79
CA GLN A 14 -17.68 1.23 -4.17
C GLN A 14 -16.38 1.56 -3.43
N ALA A 15 -15.83 0.62 -2.64
CA ALA A 15 -14.55 0.78 -1.95
C ALA A 15 -13.43 1.12 -2.94
N LYS A 16 -13.30 0.31 -3.99
CA LYS A 16 -12.30 0.50 -5.04
C LYS A 16 -12.46 1.85 -5.75
N ARG A 17 -13.69 2.26 -6.08
CA ARG A 17 -13.94 3.58 -6.69
C ARG A 17 -13.52 4.74 -5.78
N ALA A 18 -13.74 4.63 -4.46
CA ALA A 18 -13.33 5.65 -3.50
C ALA A 18 -11.78 5.76 -3.43
N ALA A 19 -11.07 4.63 -3.38
CA ALA A 19 -9.61 4.61 -3.39
C ALA A 19 -9.01 5.23 -4.66
N ILE A 20 -9.58 4.93 -5.83
CA ILE A 20 -9.17 5.56 -7.11
C ILE A 20 -9.46 7.06 -7.10
N ALA A 21 -10.63 7.47 -6.60
CA ALA A 21 -11.00 8.88 -6.52
C ALA A 21 -10.04 9.68 -5.63
N LYS A 22 -9.55 9.07 -4.52
CA LYS A 22 -8.52 9.66 -3.65
C LYS A 22 -7.23 9.96 -4.43
N ALA A 23 -6.72 9.03 -5.24
CA ALA A 23 -5.54 9.27 -6.08
C ALA A 23 -5.80 10.36 -7.13
N LYS A 24 -6.94 10.29 -7.82
CA LYS A 24 -7.32 11.27 -8.85
C LYS A 24 -7.44 12.69 -8.33
N ALA A 25 -7.77 12.88 -7.05
CA ALA A 25 -7.85 14.21 -6.45
C ALA A 25 -6.50 14.96 -6.48
N LEU A 26 -5.37 14.25 -6.60
CA LEU A 26 -4.03 14.86 -6.69
C LEU A 26 -3.69 15.40 -8.08
N ALA A 27 -4.21 14.77 -9.13
CA ALA A 27 -3.99 15.13 -10.52
C ALA A 27 -5.18 14.68 -11.38
N THR A 28 -6.20 15.55 -11.49
CA THR A 28 -7.51 15.21 -12.07
C THR A 28 -7.43 14.78 -13.54
N GLU A 29 -6.51 15.36 -14.28
CA GLU A 29 -6.30 15.15 -15.72
C GLU A 29 -5.49 13.89 -16.03
N VAL A 30 -4.82 13.30 -15.04
CA VAL A 30 -4.02 12.09 -15.25
C VAL A 30 -4.92 10.86 -15.14
N PRO A 31 -4.97 9.98 -16.16
CA PRO A 31 -5.81 8.81 -16.11
C PRO A 31 -5.24 7.73 -15.18
N ALA A 32 -6.12 7.06 -14.42
CA ALA A 32 -5.77 5.94 -13.54
C ALA A 32 -6.14 4.60 -14.20
N HIS A 33 -5.34 4.17 -15.18
CA HIS A 33 -5.56 2.92 -15.91
C HIS A 33 -5.07 1.69 -15.13
N ILE A 34 -5.79 1.32 -14.06
CA ILE A 34 -5.39 0.24 -13.14
C ILE A 34 -5.64 -1.18 -13.69
N GLY A 35 -6.42 -1.33 -14.77
CA GLY A 35 -6.80 -2.65 -15.29
C GLY A 35 -7.62 -3.50 -14.32
N SER A 36 -7.50 -4.82 -14.43
CA SER A 36 -8.03 -5.77 -13.44
C SER A 36 -7.15 -5.80 -12.20
N THR A 37 -7.77 -5.88 -11.03
CA THR A 37 -7.07 -6.06 -9.75
C THR A 37 -7.25 -7.50 -9.28
N PRO A 38 -6.33 -8.04 -8.45
CA PRO A 38 -6.48 -9.37 -7.88
C PRO A 38 -7.83 -9.56 -7.17
N ALA A 39 -8.34 -10.80 -7.23
CA ALA A 39 -9.51 -11.19 -6.48
C ALA A 39 -9.12 -11.31 -5.00
N THR A 40 -9.84 -10.62 -4.12
CA THR A 40 -9.63 -10.72 -2.67
C THR A 40 -10.96 -10.58 -1.95
N GLN A 41 -11.11 -11.33 -0.86
CA GLN A 41 -12.32 -11.32 -0.04
C GLN A 41 -12.42 -10.09 0.87
N PHE A 42 -11.30 -9.42 1.15
CA PHE A 42 -11.21 -8.34 2.13
C PHE A 42 -11.73 -6.99 1.63
N ARG A 43 -11.87 -6.82 0.31
CA ARG A 43 -12.22 -5.53 -0.27
C ARG A 43 -13.60 -5.05 0.23
N GLY A 44 -13.59 -3.88 0.85
CA GLY A 44 -14.77 -3.25 1.45
C GLY A 44 -15.09 -3.71 2.87
N ASP A 45 -14.29 -4.62 3.45
CA ASP A 45 -14.47 -5.05 4.83
C ASP A 45 -14.09 -3.94 5.84
N PRO A 46 -14.80 -3.88 6.97
CA PRO A 46 -14.58 -2.87 8.00
C PRO A 46 -13.47 -3.25 8.99
N ASP A 47 -12.64 -4.24 8.70
CA ASP A 47 -11.55 -4.66 9.57
C ASP A 47 -10.19 -4.11 9.09
N ILE A 48 -9.10 -4.65 9.64
CA ILE A 48 -7.75 -4.27 9.24
C ILE A 48 -7.44 -4.69 7.80
N PHE A 49 -7.85 -5.87 7.36
CA PHE A 49 -7.55 -6.35 6.01
C PHE A 49 -8.26 -5.52 4.94
N GLY A 50 -9.54 -5.21 5.16
CA GLY A 50 -10.26 -4.32 4.23
C GLY A 50 -9.66 -2.91 4.17
N ARG A 51 -9.14 -2.42 5.30
CA ARG A 51 -8.42 -1.15 5.36
C ARG A 51 -7.07 -1.19 4.62
N LEU A 52 -6.31 -2.27 4.73
CA LEU A 52 -5.05 -2.45 3.98
C LEU A 52 -5.33 -2.50 2.46
N VAL A 53 -6.35 -3.26 2.04
CA VAL A 53 -6.77 -3.34 0.63
C VAL A 53 -7.25 -1.98 0.07
N GLU A 54 -7.86 -1.13 0.91
CA GLU A 54 -8.18 0.24 0.50
C GLU A 54 -6.92 1.05 0.16
N ASP A 55 -5.87 0.95 0.97
CA ASP A 55 -4.56 1.57 0.66
C ASP A 55 -3.97 0.94 -0.61
N HIS A 56 -4.04 -0.38 -0.79
CA HIS A 56 -3.53 -1.06 -1.99
C HIS A 56 -4.21 -0.57 -3.26
N ASP A 57 -5.54 -0.43 -3.27
CA ASP A 57 -6.27 0.11 -4.41
C ASP A 57 -5.91 1.59 -4.68
N HIS A 58 -5.61 2.37 -3.64
CA HIS A 58 -5.09 3.73 -3.77
C HIS A 58 -3.68 3.74 -4.39
N HIS A 59 -2.78 2.86 -3.93
CA HIS A 59 -1.42 2.75 -4.45
C HIS A 59 -1.41 2.28 -5.92
N ARG A 60 -2.26 1.30 -6.28
CA ARG A 60 -2.47 0.87 -7.68
C ARG A 60 -2.85 2.05 -8.57
N ALA A 61 -3.74 2.92 -8.10
CA ALA A 61 -4.13 4.10 -8.85
C ALA A 61 -2.98 5.10 -9.00
N LEU A 62 -2.21 5.38 -7.95
CA LEU A 62 -1.02 6.23 -8.02
C LEU A 62 0.02 5.67 -9.01
N LEU A 63 0.30 4.37 -8.95
CA LEU A 63 1.22 3.69 -9.87
C LEU A 63 0.78 3.81 -11.34
N ALA A 64 -0.50 3.57 -11.60
CA ALA A 64 -1.09 3.69 -12.93
C ALA A 64 -1.01 5.14 -13.45
N MET A 65 -1.32 6.12 -12.58
CA MET A 65 -1.26 7.53 -12.93
C MET A 65 0.17 7.98 -13.24
N ILE A 66 1.17 7.59 -12.44
CA ILE A 66 2.57 7.91 -12.72
C ILE A 66 3.00 7.32 -14.06
N SER A 67 2.60 6.07 -14.36
CA SER A 67 2.90 5.41 -15.65
C SER A 67 2.34 6.18 -16.85
N ALA A 68 1.22 6.90 -16.67
CA ALA A 68 0.57 7.68 -17.72
C ALA A 68 1.16 9.09 -17.91
N THR A 69 2.02 9.55 -17.01
CA THR A 69 2.71 10.85 -17.15
C THR A 69 3.89 10.76 -18.12
N HIS A 70 4.39 11.91 -18.59
CA HIS A 70 5.53 12.00 -19.50
C HIS A 70 6.55 13.02 -19.01
N GLY A 71 7.84 12.77 -19.27
CA GLY A 71 8.94 13.66 -18.87
C GLY A 71 8.96 13.95 -17.37
N HIS A 72 9.50 15.09 -16.98
CA HIS A 72 9.45 15.58 -15.59
C HIS A 72 8.31 16.58 -15.44
N SER A 73 7.06 16.09 -15.46
CA SER A 73 5.90 16.95 -15.26
C SER A 73 5.63 17.22 -13.76
N PRO A 74 5.02 18.36 -13.39
CA PRO A 74 4.63 18.63 -12.01
C PRO A 74 3.68 17.56 -11.43
N GLU A 75 2.84 16.94 -12.26
CA GLU A 75 1.97 15.83 -11.86
C GLU A 75 2.77 14.58 -11.50
N ARG A 76 3.79 14.23 -12.31
CA ARG A 76 4.66 13.07 -12.01
C ARG A 76 5.35 13.24 -10.67
N GLU A 77 5.93 14.42 -10.42
CA GLU A 77 6.61 14.71 -9.16
C GLU A 77 5.64 14.61 -7.97
N ARG A 78 4.48 15.25 -8.07
CA ARG A 78 3.44 15.22 -7.02
C ARG A 78 2.96 13.80 -6.73
N LEU A 79 2.65 13.03 -7.77
CA LEU A 79 2.17 11.66 -7.64
C LEU A 79 3.26 10.74 -7.06
N PHE A 80 4.51 10.90 -7.48
CA PHE A 80 5.62 10.11 -6.94
C PHE A 80 5.88 10.44 -5.46
N VAL A 81 5.85 11.72 -5.08
CA VAL A 81 5.96 12.14 -3.67
C VAL A 81 4.86 11.51 -2.82
N GLU A 82 3.61 11.52 -3.31
CA GLU A 82 2.52 10.88 -2.58
C GLU A 82 2.71 9.37 -2.50
N LEU A 83 3.05 8.69 -3.60
CA LEU A 83 3.29 7.25 -3.63
C LEU A 83 4.32 6.83 -2.59
N VAL A 84 5.46 7.53 -2.52
CA VAL A 84 6.52 7.22 -1.56
C VAL A 84 6.03 7.37 -0.13
N LYS A 85 5.33 8.46 0.18
CA LYS A 85 4.78 8.69 1.53
C LYS A 85 3.72 7.67 1.90
N GLU A 86 2.83 7.35 0.97
CA GLU A 86 1.76 6.36 1.17
C GLU A 86 2.34 4.97 1.40
N ILE A 87 3.25 4.47 0.56
CA ILE A 87 3.87 3.15 0.72
C ILE A 87 4.70 3.09 2.01
N LYS A 88 5.59 4.06 2.29
CA LYS A 88 6.39 4.05 3.53
C LYS A 88 5.51 4.09 4.78
N GLY A 89 4.49 4.94 4.78
CA GLY A 89 3.55 5.02 5.89
C GLY A 89 2.71 3.75 6.04
N HIS A 90 2.37 3.09 4.94
CA HIS A 90 1.62 1.83 4.92
C HIS A 90 2.45 0.70 5.53
N ALA A 91 3.59 0.39 4.93
CA ALA A 91 4.48 -0.69 5.31
C ALA A 91 4.86 -0.61 6.80
N ALA A 92 5.29 0.57 7.27
CA ALA A 92 5.67 0.76 8.67
C ALA A 92 4.48 0.60 9.64
N ALA A 93 3.28 1.01 9.24
CA ALA A 93 2.08 0.85 10.08
C ALA A 93 1.58 -0.59 10.11
N GLU A 94 1.67 -1.28 8.98
CA GLU A 94 1.33 -2.69 8.84
C GLU A 94 2.28 -3.59 9.65
N GLU A 95 3.58 -3.36 9.55
CA GLU A 95 4.61 -4.00 10.36
C GLU A 95 4.28 -3.94 11.86
N GLN A 96 3.86 -2.77 12.32
CA GLN A 96 3.58 -2.54 13.73
C GLN A 96 2.21 -3.05 14.18
N ALA A 97 1.23 -3.11 13.27
CA ALA A 97 -0.13 -3.55 13.58
C ALA A 97 -0.33 -5.05 13.34
N LEU A 98 -0.14 -5.49 12.10
CA LEU A 98 -0.43 -6.84 11.62
C LEU A 98 0.76 -7.76 11.87
N TRP A 99 1.91 -7.50 11.23
CA TRP A 99 3.03 -8.45 11.22
C TRP A 99 3.65 -8.66 12.59
N SER A 100 3.74 -7.63 13.44
CA SER A 100 4.18 -7.77 14.84
C SER A 100 3.32 -8.73 15.66
N SER A 101 2.06 -8.92 15.27
CA SER A 101 1.12 -9.82 15.94
C SER A 101 1.09 -11.21 15.33
N VAL A 102 1.06 -11.28 14.00
CA VAL A 102 1.03 -12.53 13.24
C VAL A 102 2.35 -13.30 13.41
N MET A 103 3.48 -12.62 13.52
CA MET A 103 4.81 -13.23 13.71
C MET A 103 4.96 -13.98 15.05
N ARG A 104 4.02 -13.83 16.00
CA ARG A 104 4.03 -14.63 17.24
C ARG A 104 3.58 -16.08 17.02
N ASN A 105 2.87 -16.35 15.93
CA ASN A 105 2.49 -17.71 15.55
C ASN A 105 3.59 -18.31 14.64
N PRO A 106 4.21 -19.45 15.01
CA PRO A 106 5.20 -20.12 14.18
C PRO A 106 4.73 -20.41 12.75
N ASP A 107 3.44 -20.74 12.57
CA ASP A 107 2.90 -21.14 11.27
C ASP A 107 2.87 -19.98 10.25
N THR A 108 2.79 -18.74 10.72
CA THR A 108 2.73 -17.52 9.88
C THR A 108 4.00 -16.67 9.98
N THR A 109 5.06 -17.20 10.61
CA THR A 109 6.30 -16.44 10.85
C THR A 109 7.07 -16.15 9.57
N GLU A 110 7.13 -17.12 8.65
CA GLU A 110 7.87 -16.94 7.39
C GLU A 110 7.17 -15.94 6.46
N ASP A 111 5.83 -15.98 6.35
CA ASP A 111 5.05 -14.99 5.60
C ASP A 111 5.29 -13.58 6.12
N ALA A 112 5.25 -13.39 7.44
CA ALA A 112 5.50 -12.09 8.06
C ALA A 112 6.94 -11.61 7.81
N ARG A 113 7.94 -12.50 7.80
CA ARG A 113 9.33 -12.12 7.49
C ARG A 113 9.50 -11.75 6.03
N HIS A 114 8.86 -12.49 5.13
CA HIS A 114 8.87 -12.25 3.69
C HIS A 114 8.26 -10.88 3.37
N ALA A 115 7.06 -10.58 3.85
CA ALA A 115 6.40 -9.28 3.64
C ALA A 115 7.26 -8.10 4.13
N VAL A 116 7.88 -8.21 5.32
CA VAL A 116 8.76 -7.17 5.85
C VAL A 116 10.06 -7.02 5.07
N ALA A 117 10.58 -8.11 4.50
CA ALA A 117 11.74 -8.04 3.61
C ALA A 117 11.39 -7.30 2.30
N GLU A 118 10.25 -7.62 1.69
CA GLU A 118 9.77 -6.94 0.49
C GLU A 118 9.53 -5.45 0.73
N HIS A 119 9.00 -5.05 1.90
CA HIS A 119 8.88 -3.64 2.28
C HIS A 119 10.23 -2.90 2.21
N LYS A 120 11.31 -3.56 2.66
CA LYS A 120 12.64 -2.96 2.59
C LYS A 120 13.11 -2.80 1.16
N GLU A 121 12.84 -3.78 0.30
CA GLU A 121 13.16 -3.71 -1.13
C GLU A 121 12.39 -2.57 -1.83
N MET A 122 11.12 -2.35 -1.48
CA MET A 122 10.33 -1.22 -2.01
C MET A 122 10.93 0.13 -1.60
N ASP A 123 11.37 0.28 -0.35
CA ASP A 123 12.04 1.51 0.13
C ASP A 123 13.32 1.79 -0.66
N GLU A 124 14.12 0.76 -0.95
CA GLU A 124 15.35 0.90 -1.75
C GLU A 124 15.07 1.27 -3.22
N LEU A 125 14.05 0.65 -3.84
CA LEU A 125 13.65 0.97 -5.21
C LEU A 125 13.12 2.40 -5.32
N MET A 126 12.34 2.86 -4.34
CA MET A 126 11.85 4.24 -4.28
C MET A 126 13.01 5.25 -4.08
N ALA A 127 13.99 4.93 -3.23
CA ALA A 127 15.15 5.79 -3.01
C ALA A 127 16.04 5.91 -4.27
N ASP A 128 16.19 4.82 -5.04
CA ASP A 128 16.92 4.82 -6.32
C ASP A 128 16.22 5.71 -7.35
N LEU A 129 14.89 5.60 -7.45
CA LEU A 129 14.09 6.45 -8.34
C LEU A 129 14.15 7.93 -7.95
N ALA A 130 14.12 8.23 -6.65
CA ALA A 130 14.20 9.60 -6.15
C ALA A 130 15.56 10.27 -6.38
N ALA A 131 16.63 9.48 -6.50
CA ALA A 131 17.98 9.95 -6.82
C ALA A 131 18.22 10.21 -8.31
N ARG A 132 17.26 9.85 -9.18
CA ARG A 132 17.42 9.91 -10.63
C ARG A 132 16.55 11.00 -11.25
N ASP A 133 16.97 11.46 -12.43
CA ASP A 133 16.20 12.40 -13.23
C ASP A 133 14.94 11.72 -13.80
N MET A 134 13.77 12.22 -13.37
CA MET A 134 12.46 11.75 -13.82
C MET A 134 12.23 11.97 -15.33
N ALA A 135 12.93 12.90 -15.98
CA ALA A 135 12.83 13.08 -17.42
C ALA A 135 13.56 11.97 -18.21
N SER A 136 14.47 11.23 -17.57
CA SER A 136 15.29 10.25 -18.27
C SER A 136 14.49 9.03 -18.72
N PRO A 137 14.73 8.47 -19.93
CA PRO A 137 14.10 7.22 -20.35
C PRO A 137 14.40 6.03 -19.43
N GLY A 138 15.55 6.08 -18.74
CA GLY A 138 15.96 5.06 -17.76
C GLY A 138 15.16 5.09 -16.46
N TRP A 139 14.51 6.21 -16.14
CA TRP A 139 13.66 6.34 -14.95
C TRP A 139 12.38 5.54 -15.10
N LEU A 140 11.68 5.65 -16.24
CA LEU A 140 10.42 4.93 -16.45
C LEU A 140 10.60 3.40 -16.44
N ARG A 141 11.73 2.90 -16.93
CA ARG A 141 12.05 1.46 -16.84
C ARG A 141 12.22 1.00 -15.39
N ARG A 142 12.91 1.79 -14.56
CA ARG A 142 13.06 1.49 -13.12
C ARG A 142 11.74 1.61 -12.36
N PHE A 143 10.93 2.59 -12.76
CA PHE A 143 9.59 2.76 -12.20
C PHE A 143 8.70 1.56 -12.54
N ALA A 144 8.81 1.01 -13.76
CA ALA A 144 8.14 -0.22 -14.13
C ALA A 144 8.57 -1.39 -13.23
N THR A 145 9.87 -1.52 -12.91
CA THR A 145 10.35 -2.50 -11.93
C THR A 145 9.71 -2.29 -10.56
N LEU A 146 9.78 -1.09 -9.97
CA LEU A 146 9.12 -0.79 -8.69
C LEU A 146 7.64 -1.17 -8.72
N ARG A 147 6.93 -0.79 -9.79
CA ARG A 147 5.51 -1.09 -9.96
C ARG A 147 5.28 -2.61 -9.97
N ASP A 148 6.04 -3.35 -10.75
CA ASP A 148 5.81 -4.78 -10.93
C ASP A 148 6.11 -5.55 -9.63
N GLU A 149 7.19 -5.21 -8.93
CA GLU A 149 7.51 -5.76 -7.60
C GLU A 149 6.44 -5.40 -6.55
N TYR A 150 6.04 -4.13 -6.48
CA TYR A 150 5.03 -3.69 -5.52
C TYR A 150 3.66 -4.36 -5.77
N LEU A 151 3.27 -4.51 -7.04
CA LEU A 151 2.03 -5.18 -7.42
C LEU A 151 2.08 -6.69 -7.17
N HIS A 152 3.27 -7.30 -7.18
CA HIS A 152 3.47 -8.69 -6.79
C HIS A 152 3.29 -8.86 -5.29
N HIS A 153 4.01 -8.07 -4.49
CA HIS A 153 3.92 -8.05 -3.03
C HIS A 153 2.46 -7.92 -2.52
N ILE A 154 1.74 -6.86 -2.90
CA ILE A 154 0.35 -6.65 -2.42
C ILE A 154 -0.65 -7.69 -2.94
N ARG A 155 -0.28 -8.50 -3.94
CA ARG A 155 -1.10 -9.61 -4.43
C ARG A 155 -0.91 -10.83 -3.52
N GLU A 156 0.33 -11.14 -3.15
CA GLU A 156 0.64 -12.22 -2.21
C GLU A 156 -0.03 -11.94 -0.86
N GLU A 157 0.05 -10.71 -0.38
CA GLU A 157 -0.68 -10.26 0.80
C GLU A 157 -2.18 -10.50 0.67
N GLU A 158 -2.80 -9.94 -0.38
CA GLU A 158 -4.26 -9.97 -0.56
C GLU A 158 -4.88 -11.36 -0.76
N GLN A 159 -4.12 -12.29 -1.33
CA GLN A 159 -4.64 -13.59 -1.78
C GLN A 159 -4.16 -14.76 -0.93
N GLU A 160 -3.02 -14.62 -0.25
CA GLU A 160 -2.36 -15.73 0.46
C GLU A 160 -2.12 -15.35 1.92
N GLN A 161 -1.29 -14.33 2.17
CA GLN A 161 -0.80 -14.06 3.53
C GLN A 161 -1.88 -13.50 4.44
N PHE A 162 -2.76 -12.61 3.95
CA PHE A 162 -3.89 -12.12 4.75
C PHE A 162 -4.92 -13.22 5.02
N VAL A 163 -5.08 -14.17 4.09
CA VAL A 163 -5.97 -15.32 4.29
C VAL A 163 -5.43 -16.20 5.40
N ALA A 164 -4.15 -16.59 5.33
CA ALA A 164 -3.48 -17.37 6.37
C ALA A 164 -3.48 -16.65 7.73
N ALA A 165 -3.17 -15.34 7.74
CA ALA A 165 -3.17 -14.54 8.96
C ALA A 165 -4.56 -14.48 9.62
N GLN A 166 -5.64 -14.30 8.83
CA GLN A 166 -7.00 -14.17 9.36
C GLN A 166 -7.45 -15.42 10.14
N GLU A 167 -7.01 -16.61 9.74
CA GLU A 167 -7.38 -17.89 10.38
C GLU A 167 -6.96 -17.96 11.86
N HIS A 168 -6.00 -17.13 12.27
CA HIS A 168 -5.44 -17.13 13.63
C HIS A 168 -5.83 -15.91 14.45
N LEU A 169 -6.72 -15.04 13.96
CA LEU A 169 -7.07 -13.77 14.59
C LEU A 169 -8.52 -13.75 15.07
N SER A 170 -8.72 -13.28 16.30
CA SER A 170 -10.05 -13.01 16.83
C SER A 170 -10.59 -11.65 16.36
N ASP A 171 -11.90 -11.43 16.45
CA ASP A 171 -12.48 -10.11 16.19
C ASP A 171 -11.88 -8.99 17.06
N SER A 172 -11.44 -9.32 18.29
CA SER A 172 -10.72 -8.37 19.15
C SER A 172 -9.37 -7.97 18.57
N ASP A 173 -8.64 -8.93 18.01
CA ASP A 173 -7.36 -8.68 17.37
C ASP A 173 -7.55 -7.79 16.15
N LEU A 174 -8.52 -8.10 15.28
CA LEU A 174 -8.84 -7.29 14.09
C LEU A 174 -9.16 -5.83 14.46
N ARG A 175 -9.96 -5.62 15.52
CA ARG A 175 -10.28 -4.26 16.01
C ARG A 175 -9.05 -3.56 16.57
N TYR A 176 -8.23 -4.25 17.35
CA TYR A 176 -7.00 -3.70 17.92
C TYR A 176 -6.01 -3.30 16.82
N MET A 177 -5.73 -4.21 15.89
CA MET A 177 -4.83 -3.98 14.77
C MET A 177 -5.29 -2.81 13.91
N ARG A 178 -6.59 -2.72 13.60
CA ARG A 178 -7.12 -1.56 12.85
C ARG A 178 -6.85 -0.25 13.58
N ALA A 179 -7.08 -0.19 14.89
CA ALA A 179 -6.82 1.02 15.67
C ALA A 179 -5.33 1.38 15.72
N VAL A 180 -4.43 0.39 15.81
CA VAL A 180 -2.98 0.58 15.74
C VAL A 180 -2.58 1.10 14.36
N PHE A 181 -3.05 0.45 13.29
CA PHE A 181 -2.74 0.83 11.91
C PHE A 181 -3.13 2.28 11.61
N GLU A 182 -4.37 2.70 11.94
CA GLU A 182 -4.81 4.08 11.69
C GLU A 182 -3.94 5.12 12.41
N ARG A 183 -3.60 4.85 13.67
CA ARG A 183 -2.73 5.73 14.46
C ARG A 183 -1.33 5.79 13.86
N ARG A 184 -0.74 4.64 13.54
CA ARG A 184 0.64 4.55 13.04
C ARG A 184 0.74 5.08 11.62
N LYS A 185 -0.14 4.69 10.70
CA LYS A 185 -0.16 5.18 9.31
C LYS A 185 -0.13 6.70 9.24
N LYS A 186 -0.93 7.37 10.07
CA LYS A 186 -0.93 8.84 10.16
C LYS A 186 0.43 9.40 10.58
N GLN A 187 1.06 8.83 11.61
CA GLN A 187 2.35 9.26 12.13
C GLN A 187 3.48 8.97 11.15
N GLU A 188 3.55 7.74 10.65
CA GLU A 188 4.58 7.26 9.74
C GLU A 188 4.51 8.02 8.40
N LYS A 189 3.32 8.20 7.82
CA LYS A 189 3.16 8.99 6.58
C LYS A 189 3.57 10.46 6.78
N ALA A 190 3.25 11.05 7.93
CA ALA A 190 3.63 12.44 8.24
C ALA A 190 5.14 12.59 8.44
N GLY A 191 5.80 11.58 9.01
CA GLY A 191 7.25 11.53 9.21
C GLY A 191 8.04 11.03 8.00
N ALA A 192 7.38 10.46 6.98
CA ALA A 192 8.04 9.85 5.84
C ALA A 192 8.87 10.87 5.04
N THR A 193 10.17 10.60 4.95
CA THR A 193 11.13 11.34 4.12
C THR A 193 11.39 10.58 2.82
N ILE A 194 11.68 11.34 1.76
CA ILE A 194 12.09 10.80 0.47
C ILE A 194 13.61 10.80 0.44
N GLU A 195 14.19 9.63 0.67
CA GLU A 195 15.62 9.43 0.57
C GLU A 195 16.06 9.42 -0.89
N LYS A 196 17.24 9.97 -1.17
CA LYS A 196 17.85 9.95 -2.51
C LYS A 196 19.14 9.16 -2.43
N LYS A 197 19.06 7.87 -2.76
CA LYS A 197 20.19 6.95 -2.70
C LYS A 197 20.17 6.02 -3.91
N LEU A 198 21.22 6.08 -4.73
CA LEU A 198 21.36 5.16 -5.85
C LEU A 198 21.56 3.73 -5.32
N ARG A 199 20.81 2.77 -5.90
CA ARG A 199 21.05 1.35 -5.68
C ARG A 199 22.33 0.96 -6.42
N GLN A 200 23.26 0.32 -5.72
CA GLN A 200 24.52 -0.17 -6.28
C GLN A 200 24.29 -1.45 -7.09
#